data_AF-A0A0U5GN84-F1
#
_entry.id   AF-A0A0U5GN84-F1
#
_cell.length_a   1.000
_cell.length_b   1.000
_cell.length_c   1.000
_cell.angle_alpha   90.00
_cell.angle_beta   90.00
_cell.angle_gamma   90.00
#
_symmetry.space_group_name_H-M   'P 1'
#
loop_
_entity.id
_entity.type
_entity.pdbx_description
1 polymer ?
#
loop_
_entity_poly.entity_id
_entity_poly.type
_entity_poly.pdbx_seq_one_letter_code
_entity_poly.pdbx_strand_id
1 'polypeptide(L)'
;MEKMEGVPLSQVWSTLNPIQKLQVLLAMTRLQQQWRSVSFSHYGSLYYREDMQPPAGIHFVRDGKAVRDLDFAISPATGRDWCDAGRSNLHVGKGPWASLTQYLQAIGTREVKAIQSLEPPKPIALFCGPRPYQPDTEKKLTALAWYLQIVDALSQKI
;
A
#
# COMPACT_ATOMS: atom_id res chain seq x y z
N MET A 1 -0.19 -21.49 3.71
CA MET A 1 0.49 -20.86 4.86
C MET A 1 0.50 -21.84 6.01
N GLU A 2 1.63 -21.98 6.68
CA GLU A 2 1.74 -22.78 7.91
C GLU A 2 0.99 -22.08 9.05
N LYS A 3 0.35 -22.87 9.93
CA LYS A 3 -0.36 -22.34 11.08
C LYS A 3 0.67 -22.02 12.17
N MET A 4 0.77 -20.75 12.54
CA MET A 4 1.57 -20.33 13.68
C MET A 4 0.86 -20.69 14.97
N GLU A 5 1.60 -21.28 15.91
CA GLU A 5 1.13 -21.54 17.27
C GLU A 5 1.01 -20.24 18.07
N GLY A 6 -0.05 -20.11 18.86
CA GLY A 6 -0.30 -18.95 19.71
C GLY A 6 -1.77 -18.61 19.89
N VAL A 7 -2.04 -17.53 20.63
CA VAL A 7 -3.39 -16.98 20.84
C VAL A 7 -3.46 -15.57 20.27
N PRO A 8 -4.56 -15.19 19.60
CA PRO A 8 -4.75 -13.83 19.11
C PRO A 8 -4.63 -12.82 20.25
N LEU A 9 -3.85 -11.74 20.05
CA LEU A 9 -3.65 -10.73 21.08
C LEU A 9 -4.97 -10.13 21.58
N SER A 10 -5.97 -10.00 20.71
CA SER A 10 -7.32 -9.52 21.05
C SER A 10 -8.01 -10.35 22.14
N GLN A 11 -7.69 -11.64 22.26
CA GLN A 11 -8.29 -12.52 23.27
C GLN A 11 -7.69 -12.34 24.66
N VAL A 12 -6.42 -11.93 24.74
CA VAL A 12 -5.68 -11.86 26.01
C VAL A 12 -5.32 -10.44 26.42
N TRP A 13 -5.47 -9.44 25.55
CA TRP A 13 -5.02 -8.06 25.81
C TRP A 13 -5.60 -7.46 27.09
N SER A 14 -6.88 -7.69 27.37
CA SER A 14 -7.54 -7.19 28.57
C SER A 14 -7.02 -7.82 29.86
N THR A 15 -6.47 -9.03 29.80
CA THR A 15 -5.96 -9.78 30.95
C THR A 15 -4.48 -9.52 31.23
N LEU A 16 -3.75 -8.92 30.29
CA LEU A 16 -2.34 -8.57 30.47
C LEU A 16 -2.16 -7.41 31.45
N ASN A 17 -1.20 -7.54 32.35
CA ASN A 17 -0.78 -6.45 33.22
C ASN A 17 0.02 -5.38 32.43
N PRO A 18 0.23 -4.17 32.99
CA PRO A 18 0.93 -3.09 32.29
C PRO A 18 2.33 -3.44 31.80
N ILE A 19 3.11 -4.21 32.57
CA ILE A 19 4.47 -4.62 32.19
C ILE A 19 4.43 -5.58 31.00
N GLN A 20 3.49 -6.54 30.98
CA GLN A 20 3.29 -7.45 29.86
C GLN A 20 2.85 -6.71 28.59
N LYS A 21 1.95 -5.73 28.72
CA LYS A 21 1.55 -4.87 27.59
C LYS A 21 2.75 -4.11 27.01
N LEU A 22 3.60 -3.55 27.88
CA LEU A 22 4.83 -2.89 27.47
C LEU A 22 5.78 -3.85 26.73
N GLN A 23 5.94 -5.09 27.22
CA GLN A 23 6.75 -6.10 26.54
C GLN A 23 6.24 -6.43 25.13
N VAL A 24 4.92 -6.54 24.94
CA VAL A 24 4.32 -6.74 23.62
C VAL A 24 4.62 -5.56 22.70
N LEU A 25 4.43 -4.33 23.19
CA LEU A 25 4.75 -3.11 22.42
C LEU A 25 6.23 -3.08 22.01
N LEU A 26 7.15 -3.39 22.93
CA LEU A 26 8.59 -3.44 22.63
C LEU A 26 8.92 -4.51 21.59
N ALA A 27 8.28 -5.69 21.67
CA ALA A 27 8.47 -6.74 20.67
C ALA A 27 7.99 -6.30 19.28
N MET A 28 6.82 -5.66 19.19
CA MET A 28 6.31 -5.10 17.94
C MET A 28 7.24 -4.02 17.37
N THR A 29 7.76 -3.13 18.21
CA THR A 29 8.71 -2.09 17.78
C THR A 29 9.99 -2.71 17.21
N ARG A 30 10.51 -3.77 17.83
CA ARG A 30 11.69 -4.51 17.32
C ARG A 30 11.42 -5.14 15.96
N LEU A 31 10.25 -5.76 15.77
CA LEU A 31 9.84 -6.31 14.47
C LEU A 31 9.72 -5.21 13.41
N GLN A 32 9.09 -4.09 13.73
CA GLN A 32 8.98 -2.95 12.83
C GLN A 32 10.35 -2.38 12.46
N GLN A 33 11.29 -2.31 13.41
CA GLN A 33 12.66 -1.88 13.15
C GLN A 33 13.39 -2.85 12.21
N GLN A 34 13.23 -4.16 12.41
CA GLN A 34 13.78 -5.18 11.52
C GLN A 34 13.19 -5.10 10.11
N TRP A 35 11.88 -4.90 9.97
CA TRP A 35 11.27 -4.77 8.65
C TRP A 35 11.70 -3.50 7.93
N ARG A 36 11.95 -2.41 8.67
CA ARG A 36 12.47 -1.15 8.12
C ARG A 36 13.94 -1.22 7.68
N SER A 37 14.71 -2.23 8.11
CA SER A 37 16.10 -2.38 7.65
C SER A 37 16.19 -2.89 6.21
N VAL A 38 15.06 -3.32 5.64
CA VAL A 38 14.92 -3.68 4.24
C VAL A 38 14.14 -2.58 3.52
N SER A 39 14.70 -2.04 2.45
CA SER A 39 13.99 -1.17 1.52
C SER A 39 13.95 -1.77 0.11
N PHE A 40 13.09 -1.21 -0.72
CA PHE A 40 12.75 -1.73 -2.03
C PHE A 40 13.14 -0.69 -3.08
N SER A 41 13.79 -1.12 -4.16
CA SER A 41 14.15 -0.22 -5.26
C SER A 41 12.94 0.29 -6.05
N HIS A 42 11.80 -0.40 -5.96
CA HIS A 42 10.59 -0.09 -6.69
C HIS A 42 9.35 -0.24 -5.80
N TYR A 43 8.31 0.51 -6.13
CA TYR A 43 6.97 0.40 -5.57
C TYR A 43 6.17 -0.60 -6.39
N GLY A 44 5.52 -1.56 -5.72
CA GLY A 44 4.78 -2.64 -6.35
C GLY A 44 4.43 -3.71 -5.33
N SER A 45 4.07 -4.91 -5.81
CA SER A 45 3.84 -6.08 -4.97
C SER A 45 4.97 -7.09 -5.11
N LEU A 46 5.12 -7.96 -4.10
CA LEU A 46 6.09 -9.04 -4.11
C LEU A 46 5.50 -10.27 -4.79
N TYR A 47 6.31 -10.86 -5.66
CA TYR A 47 6.00 -12.08 -6.40
C TYR A 47 7.17 -13.04 -6.28
N TYR A 48 6.90 -14.33 -6.43
CA TYR A 48 7.96 -15.28 -6.70
C TYR A 48 8.54 -15.01 -8.09
N ARG A 49 9.86 -15.13 -8.20
CA ARG A 49 10.58 -14.87 -9.45
C ARG A 49 10.23 -15.89 -10.54
N GLU A 50 9.82 -17.09 -10.17
CA GLU A 50 9.36 -18.11 -11.13
C GLU A 50 8.04 -17.72 -11.81
N ASP A 51 7.18 -16.98 -11.12
CA ASP A 51 5.85 -16.59 -11.63
C ASP A 51 5.90 -15.36 -12.55
N MET A 52 7.01 -14.61 -12.55
CA MET A 52 7.13 -13.33 -13.25
C MET A 52 8.54 -13.13 -13.80
N GLN A 53 8.65 -12.54 -14.99
CA GLN A 53 9.93 -12.01 -15.49
C GLN A 53 10.06 -10.55 -15.03
N PRO A 54 10.74 -10.23 -13.90
CA PRO A 54 10.85 -8.85 -13.46
C PRO A 54 11.63 -8.00 -14.46
N PRO A 55 11.27 -6.71 -14.60
CA PRO A 55 12.13 -5.72 -15.24
C PRO A 55 13.57 -5.78 -14.70
N ALA A 56 14.54 -5.56 -15.58
CA ALA A 56 15.95 -5.50 -15.19
C ALA A 56 16.19 -4.39 -14.15
N GLY A 57 17.07 -4.66 -13.17
CA GLY A 57 17.48 -3.66 -12.17
C GLY A 57 16.65 -3.65 -10.87
N ILE A 58 15.60 -4.46 -10.76
CA ILE A 58 14.86 -4.63 -9.50
C ILE A 58 15.73 -5.35 -8.46
N HIS A 59 15.83 -4.73 -7.29
CA HIS A 59 16.57 -5.25 -6.14
C HIS A 59 15.94 -4.77 -4.83
N PHE A 60 16.35 -5.43 -3.75
CA PHE A 60 16.09 -5.00 -2.38
C PHE A 60 17.36 -4.38 -1.81
N VAL A 61 17.24 -3.49 -0.84
CA VAL A 61 18.39 -2.99 -0.08
C VAL A 61 18.26 -3.51 1.33
N ARG A 62 19.23 -4.29 1.79
CA ARG A 62 19.32 -4.76 3.17
C ARG A 62 20.64 -4.26 3.74
N ASP A 63 20.57 -3.58 4.88
CA ASP A 63 21.75 -3.01 5.56
C ASP A 63 22.62 -2.15 4.63
N GLY A 64 21.97 -1.35 3.76
CA GLY A 64 22.62 -0.46 2.80
C GLY A 64 23.21 -1.15 1.56
N LYS A 65 23.07 -2.48 1.43
CA LYS A 65 23.58 -3.24 0.28
C LYS A 65 22.46 -3.71 -0.63
N ALA A 66 22.65 -3.54 -1.93
CA ALA A 66 21.75 -4.08 -2.93
C ALA A 66 21.82 -5.62 -2.92
N VAL A 67 20.71 -6.26 -2.59
CA VAL A 67 20.50 -7.70 -2.65
C VAL A 67 19.60 -7.99 -3.84
N ARG A 68 20.13 -8.75 -4.80
CA ARG A 68 19.35 -9.34 -5.86
C ARG A 68 18.90 -10.71 -5.38
N ASP A 69 17.70 -10.76 -4.84
CA ASP A 69 17.09 -12.01 -4.45
C ASP A 69 16.76 -12.84 -5.70
N LEU A 70 17.07 -14.14 -5.66
CA LEU A 70 16.77 -15.07 -6.73
C LEU A 70 15.33 -15.59 -6.64
N ASP A 71 14.72 -15.53 -5.45
CA ASP A 71 13.43 -16.15 -5.19
C ASP A 71 12.28 -15.15 -5.36
N PHE A 72 12.56 -13.85 -5.16
CA PHE A 72 11.54 -12.80 -5.17
C PHE A 72 11.79 -11.70 -6.20
N ALA A 73 10.68 -11.16 -6.70
CA ALA A 73 10.62 -10.06 -7.65
C ALA A 73 9.60 -9.00 -7.20
N ILE A 74 9.84 -7.74 -7.56
CA ILE A 74 8.84 -6.68 -7.45
C ILE A 74 8.13 -6.58 -8.80
N SER A 75 6.82 -6.50 -8.78
CA SER A 75 5.97 -6.54 -9.97
C SER A 75 4.71 -5.71 -9.73
N PRO A 76 3.74 -5.65 -10.67
CA PRO A 76 2.58 -4.78 -10.55
C PRO A 76 1.86 -4.86 -9.19
N ALA A 77 1.34 -3.75 -8.71
CA ALA A 77 0.64 -3.69 -7.43
C ALA A 77 -0.68 -4.50 -7.47
N THR A 78 -0.88 -5.33 -6.45
CA THR A 78 -2.07 -6.17 -6.23
C THR A 78 -2.82 -5.81 -4.95
N GLY A 79 -2.48 -4.67 -4.34
CA GLY A 79 -3.18 -4.18 -3.15
C GLY A 79 -4.68 -4.06 -3.40
N ARG A 80 -5.48 -4.16 -2.33
CA ARG A 80 -6.95 -4.00 -2.40
C ARG A 80 -7.35 -2.69 -3.06
N ASP A 81 -6.59 -1.63 -2.83
CA ASP A 81 -6.77 -0.33 -3.48
C ASP A 81 -6.56 -0.39 -5.00
N TRP A 82 -5.80 -1.35 -5.54
CA TRP A 82 -5.60 -1.57 -6.98
C TRP A 82 -6.55 -2.60 -7.61
N CYS A 83 -7.19 -3.44 -6.79
CA CYS A 83 -8.00 -4.57 -7.26
C CYS A 83 -9.50 -4.40 -7.01
N ASP A 84 -9.88 -3.90 -5.85
CA ASP A 84 -11.27 -3.89 -5.38
C ASP A 84 -12.12 -2.86 -6.13
N ALA A 85 -13.45 -3.04 -6.06
CA ALA A 85 -14.46 -2.17 -6.65
C ALA A 85 -14.20 -1.85 -8.14
N GLY A 86 -13.80 -2.87 -8.91
CA GLY A 86 -13.59 -2.77 -10.36
C GLY A 86 -12.25 -2.19 -10.78
N ARG A 87 -11.38 -1.74 -9.84
CA ARG A 87 -10.07 -1.16 -10.17
C ARG A 87 -9.13 -2.17 -10.85
N SER A 88 -9.31 -3.46 -10.58
CA SER A 88 -8.61 -4.54 -11.29
C SER A 88 -8.79 -4.47 -12.80
N ASN A 89 -9.97 -4.04 -13.28
CA ASN A 89 -10.34 -4.00 -14.70
C ASN A 89 -9.92 -2.70 -15.41
N LEU A 90 -9.40 -1.72 -14.67
CA LEU A 90 -8.95 -0.46 -15.27
C LEU A 90 -7.66 -0.68 -16.06
N HIS A 91 -7.65 -0.19 -17.30
CA HIS A 91 -6.45 -0.15 -18.13
C HIS A 91 -5.56 1.02 -17.70
N VAL A 92 -4.86 0.84 -16.58
CA VAL A 92 -3.89 1.78 -16.01
C VAL A 92 -2.61 1.05 -15.66
N GLY A 93 -1.47 1.76 -15.69
CA GLY A 93 -0.20 1.21 -15.24
C GLY A 93 -0.28 0.85 -13.75
N LYS A 94 0.08 -0.39 -13.41
CA LYS A 94 0.11 -0.90 -12.03
C LYS A 94 1.54 -1.04 -11.49
N GLY A 95 2.52 -0.45 -12.17
CA GLY A 95 3.92 -0.54 -11.80
C GLY A 95 4.60 -1.80 -12.36
N PRO A 96 5.77 -2.17 -11.81
CA PRO A 96 6.43 -1.53 -10.67
C PRO A 96 6.96 -0.11 -11.01
N TRP A 97 7.00 0.79 -10.03
CA TRP A 97 7.45 2.18 -10.21
C TRP A 97 8.78 2.44 -9.53
N ALA A 98 9.70 3.14 -10.19
CA ALA A 98 11.07 3.34 -9.69
C ALA A 98 11.21 4.48 -8.67
N SER A 99 10.16 5.28 -8.46
CA SER A 99 10.18 6.38 -7.51
C SER A 99 8.83 6.56 -6.82
N LEU A 100 8.86 7.21 -5.65
CA LEU A 100 7.66 7.57 -4.91
C LEU A 100 6.74 8.47 -5.74
N THR A 101 7.32 9.44 -6.46
CA THR A 101 6.58 10.35 -7.34
C THR A 101 5.79 9.60 -8.39
N GLN A 102 6.43 8.65 -9.10
CA GLN A 102 5.76 7.83 -10.11
C GLN A 102 4.62 7.01 -9.50
N TYR A 103 4.84 6.44 -8.31
CA TYR A 103 3.81 5.68 -7.61
C TYR A 103 2.60 6.56 -7.23
N LEU A 104 2.84 7.74 -6.65
CA LEU A 104 1.79 8.68 -6.26
C LEU A 104 1.04 9.22 -7.48
N GLN A 105 1.75 9.56 -8.56
CA GLN A 105 1.12 9.94 -9.83
C GLN A 105 0.21 8.82 -10.36
N ALA A 106 0.67 7.56 -10.30
CA ALA A 106 -0.13 6.42 -10.75
C ALA A 106 -1.40 6.22 -9.91
N ILE A 107 -1.36 6.48 -8.60
CA ILE A 107 -2.57 6.50 -7.75
C ILE A 107 -3.56 7.57 -8.27
N GLY A 108 -3.07 8.78 -8.52
CA GLY A 108 -3.91 9.86 -9.05
C GLY A 108 -4.54 9.50 -10.39
N THR A 109 -3.75 8.99 -11.34
CA THR A 109 -4.22 8.52 -12.65
C THR A 109 -5.24 7.40 -12.53
N ARG A 110 -4.99 6.41 -11.66
CA ARG A 110 -5.93 5.31 -11.38
C ARG A 110 -7.27 5.84 -10.89
N GLU A 111 -7.27 6.76 -9.92
CA GLU A 111 -8.52 7.28 -9.35
C GLU A 111 -9.28 8.18 -10.32
N VAL A 112 -8.59 8.99 -11.13
CA VAL A 112 -9.24 9.75 -12.22
C VAL A 112 -9.96 8.79 -13.18
N LYS A 113 -9.27 7.73 -13.61
CA LYS A 113 -9.87 6.72 -14.51
C LYS A 113 -11.02 5.98 -13.83
N ALA A 114 -10.89 5.64 -12.55
CA ALA A 114 -11.94 4.99 -11.78
C ALA A 114 -13.21 5.85 -11.74
N ILE A 115 -13.09 7.15 -11.45
CA ILE A 115 -14.24 8.07 -11.41
C ILE A 115 -14.91 8.20 -12.78
N GLN A 116 -14.13 8.17 -13.86
CA GLN A 116 -14.65 8.31 -15.23
C GLN A 116 -15.29 7.04 -15.78
N SER A 117 -14.93 5.86 -15.26
CA SER A 117 -15.25 4.57 -15.91
C SER A 117 -15.95 3.57 -15.00
N LEU A 118 -16.02 3.82 -13.70
CA LEU A 118 -16.62 2.90 -12.72
C LEU A 118 -17.68 3.62 -11.89
N GLU A 119 -18.61 2.82 -11.39
CA GLU A 119 -19.53 3.27 -10.36
C GLU A 119 -18.77 3.61 -9.06
N PRO A 120 -19.13 4.69 -8.35
CA PRO A 120 -18.54 5.01 -7.06
C PRO A 120 -18.66 3.84 -6.09
N PRO A 121 -17.58 3.44 -5.39
CA PRO A 121 -17.66 2.38 -4.41
C PRO A 121 -18.65 2.77 -3.31
N LYS A 122 -19.44 1.80 -2.86
CA LYS A 122 -20.35 2.01 -1.72
C LYS A 122 -19.52 2.42 -0.50
N PRO A 123 -19.89 3.53 0.18
CA PRO A 123 -19.22 3.91 1.42
C PRO A 123 -19.26 2.75 2.42
N ILE A 124 -18.09 2.27 2.83
CA ILE A 124 -17.97 1.17 3.83
C ILE A 124 -18.22 1.72 5.26
N ALA A 125 -18.05 3.03 5.44
CA ALA A 125 -18.29 3.70 6.71
C ALA A 125 -19.80 3.91 6.94
N LEU A 126 -20.30 3.36 8.04
CA LEU A 126 -21.60 3.68 8.64
C LEU A 126 -21.58 5.12 9.19
N PHE A 127 -21.56 6.12 8.31
CA PHE A 127 -21.76 7.50 8.73
C PHE A 127 -23.24 7.74 9.00
N CYS A 128 -23.62 7.64 10.26
CA CYS A 128 -24.95 8.02 10.74
C CYS A 128 -24.99 9.54 10.98
N GLY A 129 -25.63 10.29 10.08
CA GLY A 129 -25.83 11.73 10.24
C GLY A 129 -26.80 12.27 9.18
N PRO A 130 -27.40 13.45 9.40
CA PRO A 130 -28.47 13.98 8.53
C PRO A 130 -27.99 14.33 7.11
N ARG A 131 -26.67 14.41 6.87
CA ARG A 131 -26.06 14.67 5.55
C ARG A 131 -24.74 13.90 5.42
N PRO A 132 -24.77 12.58 5.15
CA PRO A 132 -23.54 11.86 4.86
C PRO A 132 -22.87 12.48 3.63
N TYR A 133 -21.54 12.37 3.54
CA TYR A 133 -20.81 12.80 2.35
C TYR A 133 -21.44 12.18 1.10
N GLN A 134 -21.87 13.03 0.17
CA GLN A 134 -22.37 12.60 -1.13
C GLN A 134 -21.23 12.68 -2.14
N PRO A 135 -20.82 11.55 -2.74
CA PRO A 135 -19.83 11.54 -3.80
C PRO A 135 -20.27 12.43 -4.96
N ASP A 136 -19.48 13.45 -5.25
CA ASP A 136 -19.68 14.31 -6.42
C ASP A 136 -18.46 14.18 -7.35
N THR A 137 -18.74 13.88 -8.62
CA THR A 137 -17.71 13.59 -9.63
C THR A 137 -16.81 14.80 -9.86
N GLU A 138 -17.39 15.99 -9.98
CA GLU A 138 -16.64 17.23 -10.26
C GLU A 138 -15.70 17.57 -9.10
N LYS A 139 -16.21 17.55 -7.86
CA LYS A 139 -15.39 17.78 -6.65
C LYS A 139 -14.28 16.74 -6.51
N LYS A 140 -14.55 15.46 -6.79
CA LYS A 140 -13.51 14.42 -6.72
C LYS A 140 -12.42 14.63 -7.76
N LEU A 141 -12.78 14.95 -9.01
CA LEU A 141 -11.82 15.24 -10.06
C LEU A 141 -11.01 16.50 -9.75
N THR A 142 -11.64 17.53 -9.19
CA THR A 142 -10.96 18.76 -8.73
C THR A 142 -9.96 18.46 -7.63
N ALA A 143 -10.35 17.66 -6.63
CA ALA A 143 -9.45 17.24 -5.56
C ALA A 143 -8.26 16.41 -6.09
N LEU A 144 -8.49 15.54 -7.07
CA LEU A 144 -7.41 14.77 -7.72
C LEU A 144 -6.49 15.65 -8.57
N ALA A 145 -7.01 16.70 -9.20
CA ALA A 145 -6.19 17.67 -9.92
C ALA A 145 -5.25 18.40 -8.95
N TRP A 146 -5.75 18.85 -7.79
CA TRP A 146 -4.90 19.44 -6.74
C TRP A 146 -3.91 18.44 -6.16
N TYR A 147 -4.33 17.20 -5.92
CA TYR A 147 -3.45 16.13 -5.48
C TYR A 147 -2.25 15.99 -6.43
N LEU A 148 -2.51 15.88 -7.74
CA LEU A 148 -1.45 15.73 -8.74
C LEU A 148 -0.51 16.94 -8.78
N GLN A 149 -1.00 18.16 -8.54
CA GLN A 149 -0.16 19.36 -8.46
C GLN A 149 0.80 19.35 -7.27
N ILE A 150 0.46 18.67 -6.16
CA ILE A 150 1.29 18.64 -4.95
C ILE A 150 2.18 17.39 -4.86
N VAL A 151 1.97 16.37 -5.69
CA VAL A 151 2.78 15.12 -5.65
C VAL A 151 4.27 15.42 -5.75
N ASP A 152 4.68 16.32 -6.64
CA ASP A 152 6.08 16.67 -6.82
C ASP A 152 6.65 17.34 -5.56
N ALA A 153 5.88 18.22 -4.91
CA ALA A 153 6.27 18.88 -3.67
C ALA A 153 6.38 17.90 -2.47
N LEU A 154 5.54 16.86 -2.44
CA LEU A 154 5.60 15.82 -1.41
C LEU A 154 6.82 14.91 -1.55
N SER A 155 7.30 14.73 -2.78
CA SER A 155 8.39 13.81 -3.10
C SER A 155 9.78 14.34 -2.74
N GLN A 156 9.92 15.67 -2.59
CA GLN A 156 11.22 16.33 -2.34
C GLN A 156 11.65 16.31 -0.86
N LYS A 157 10.76 15.92 0.06
CA LYS A 157 11.00 15.99 1.52
C LYS A 157 11.29 14.64 2.17
N ILE A 158 11.39 13.57 1.40
CA ILE A 158 11.58 12.18 1.89
C ILE A 158 12.93 11.67 1.41
#